data_AF-A0A0D6PEA2-F1
#
_entry.id   AF-A0A0D6PEA2-F1
#
_cell.length_a   1.000
_cell.length_b   1.000
_cell.length_c   1.000
_cell.angle_alpha   90.00
_cell.angle_beta   90.00
_cell.angle_gamma   90.00
#
_symmetry.space_group_name_H-M   'P 1'
#
loop_
_entity.id
_entity.type
_entity.pdbx_description
1 polymer ?
#
loop_
_entity_poly.entity_id
_entity_poly.type
_entity_poly.pdbx_seq_one_letter_code
_entity_poly.pdbx_strand_id
1 'polypeptide(L)'
;MPEAWVNAAERRNAAAIPEEISFLTKPAIARDMITAALDTGMPCAWVLADALYGSDSKLRHMLEARRQAYVLAVRSNHCLRMVKEHEGRSYASVRSWRVHVGFCRFMPMGERGLL
;
A
#
# COMPACT_ATOMS: atom_id res chain seq x y z
N MET A 1 -13.07 -9.35 4.95
CA MET A 1 -14.51 -9.28 4.57
C MET A 1 -15.19 -8.10 5.28
N PRO A 2 -16.27 -7.46 4.77
CA PRO A 2 -17.01 -6.43 5.52
C PRO A 2 -17.78 -7.00 6.73
N GLU A 3 -17.98 -6.22 7.80
CA GLU A 3 -18.61 -6.71 9.05
C GLU A 3 -20.02 -7.24 8.82
N ALA A 4 -20.78 -6.55 7.97
CA ALA A 4 -22.15 -6.94 7.60
C ALA A 4 -22.23 -8.34 6.97
N TRP A 5 -21.13 -8.85 6.40
CA TRP A 5 -21.04 -10.21 5.88
C TRP A 5 -20.56 -11.21 6.93
N VAL A 6 -19.60 -10.83 7.78
CA VAL A 6 -19.11 -11.68 8.88
C VAL A 6 -20.26 -12.11 9.80
N ASN A 7 -21.17 -11.18 10.11
CA ASN A 7 -22.28 -11.42 11.03
C ASN A 7 -23.53 -12.02 10.36
N ALA A 8 -23.49 -12.31 9.04
CA ALA A 8 -24.64 -12.81 8.28
C ALA A 8 -24.42 -14.28 7.86
N ALA A 9 -24.60 -15.21 8.80
CA ALA A 9 -24.34 -16.65 8.61
C ALA A 9 -25.05 -17.25 7.37
N GLU A 10 -26.34 -16.97 7.19
CA GLU A 10 -27.09 -17.44 6.01
C GLU A 10 -26.48 -16.93 4.70
N ARG A 11 -26.08 -15.66 4.67
CA ARG A 11 -25.48 -15.02 3.50
C ARG A 11 -24.10 -15.58 3.19
N ARG A 12 -23.32 -15.94 4.21
CA ARG A 12 -22.00 -16.59 4.07
C ARG A 12 -22.14 -18.02 3.55
N ASN A 13 -23.07 -18.78 4.11
CA ASN A 13 -23.34 -20.16 3.68
C ASN A 13 -23.79 -20.20 2.21
N ALA A 14 -24.68 -19.29 1.81
CA ALA A 14 -25.11 -19.18 0.42
C ALA A 14 -23.97 -18.83 -0.55
N ALA A 15 -22.94 -18.11 -0.08
CA ALA A 15 -21.76 -17.74 -0.85
C ALA A 15 -20.56 -18.69 -0.66
N ALA A 16 -20.74 -19.80 0.06
CA ALA A 16 -19.69 -20.76 0.41
C ALA A 16 -18.45 -20.12 1.07
N ILE A 17 -18.65 -19.11 1.93
CA ILE A 17 -17.58 -18.39 2.63
C ILE A 17 -17.30 -19.09 3.97
N PRO A 18 -16.10 -19.68 4.18
CA PRO A 18 -15.73 -20.39 5.41
C PRO A 18 -15.84 -19.51 6.66
N GLU A 19 -16.22 -20.08 7.81
CA GLU A 19 -16.48 -19.37 9.07
C GLU A 19 -15.26 -18.62 9.62
N GLU A 20 -14.07 -19.11 9.31
CA GLU A 20 -12.77 -18.62 9.78
C GLU A 20 -12.37 -17.28 9.15
N ILE A 21 -13.05 -16.85 8.07
CA ILE A 21 -12.77 -15.57 7.42
C ILE A 21 -13.30 -14.41 8.29
N SER A 22 -12.38 -13.69 8.92
CA SER A 22 -12.70 -12.53 9.75
C SER A 22 -12.94 -11.25 8.96
N PHE A 23 -13.40 -10.22 9.67
CA PHE A 23 -13.41 -8.87 9.14
C PHE A 23 -12.00 -8.44 8.73
N LEU A 24 -11.89 -7.78 7.58
CA LEU A 24 -10.66 -7.12 7.14
C LEU A 24 -11.05 -5.82 6.46
N THR A 25 -10.30 -4.75 6.77
CA THR A 25 -10.48 -3.46 6.10
C THR A 25 -10.11 -3.59 4.63
N LYS A 26 -10.67 -2.73 3.77
CA LYS A 26 -10.34 -2.73 2.33
C LYS A 26 -8.83 -2.66 2.06
N PRO A 27 -8.03 -1.80 2.74
CA PRO A 27 -6.58 -1.79 2.57
C PRO A 27 -5.91 -3.11 2.97
N ALA A 28 -6.37 -3.75 4.06
CA ALA A 28 -5.81 -5.04 4.49
C ALA A 28 -6.05 -6.13 3.44
N ILE A 29 -7.29 -6.24 2.93
CA ILE A 29 -7.62 -7.20 1.87
C ILE A 29 -6.78 -6.93 0.61
N ALA A 30 -6.70 -5.68 0.17
CA ALA A 30 -5.93 -5.33 -1.03
C ALA A 30 -4.44 -5.65 -0.87
N ARG A 31 -3.86 -5.36 0.29
CA ARG A 31 -2.46 -5.68 0.59
C ARG A 31 -2.22 -7.19 0.53
N ASP A 32 -3.11 -8.00 1.10
CA ASP A 32 -2.97 -9.46 1.10
C ASP A 32 -3.12 -10.02 -0.33
N MET A 33 -4.05 -9.49 -1.13
CA MET A 33 -4.20 -9.84 -2.55
C MET A 33 -2.98 -9.46 -3.38
N ILE A 34 -2.45 -8.25 -3.21
CA ILE A 34 -1.24 -7.79 -3.90
C ILE A 34 -0.05 -8.67 -3.50
N THR A 35 0.08 -8.97 -2.21
CA THR A 35 1.13 -9.87 -1.70
C THR A 35 1.07 -11.22 -2.39
N ALA A 36 -0.10 -11.86 -2.39
CA ALA A 36 -0.29 -13.16 -3.04
C ALA A 36 0.02 -13.10 -4.54
N ALA A 37 -0.43 -12.05 -5.24
CA ALA A 37 -0.16 -11.86 -6.66
C ALA A 37 1.34 -11.68 -6.99
N LEU A 38 2.09 -11.00 -6.12
CA LEU A 38 3.53 -10.82 -6.29
C LEU A 38 4.30 -12.10 -5.92
N ASP A 39 3.87 -12.80 -4.88
CA ASP A 39 4.52 -14.02 -4.40
C ASP A 39 4.37 -15.19 -5.39
N THR A 40 3.37 -15.17 -6.28
CA THR A 40 3.28 -16.13 -7.41
C THR A 40 4.23 -15.83 -8.56
N GLY A 41 5.02 -14.75 -8.47
CA GLY A 41 5.96 -14.32 -9.51
C GLY A 41 5.29 -13.67 -10.71
N MET A 42 4.04 -13.19 -10.57
CA MET A 42 3.35 -12.52 -11.66
C MET A 42 4.14 -11.27 -12.09
N PRO A 43 4.44 -11.10 -13.41
CA PRO A 43 5.17 -9.93 -13.86
C PRO A 43 4.35 -8.66 -13.56
N CYS A 44 4.86 -7.85 -12.64
CA CYS A 44 4.22 -6.63 -12.20
C CYS A 44 5.23 -5.49 -12.27
N ALA A 45 5.12 -4.62 -13.28
CA ALA A 45 6.00 -3.48 -13.40
C ALA A 45 5.68 -2.41 -12.34
N TRP A 46 4.40 -2.18 -12.04
CA TRP A 46 3.94 -1.13 -11.13
C TRP A 46 2.70 -1.55 -10.34
N VAL A 47 2.65 -1.13 -9.08
CA VAL A 47 1.42 -1.14 -8.28
C VAL A 47 0.86 0.27 -8.22
N LEU A 48 -0.39 0.44 -8.65
CA LEU A 48 -1.10 1.71 -8.68
C LEU A 48 -2.32 1.65 -7.76
N ALA A 49 -2.52 2.65 -6.89
CA ALA A 49 -3.75 2.73 -6.09
C ALA A 49 -4.08 4.16 -5.63
N ASP A 50 -5.34 4.35 -5.24
CA ASP A 50 -5.87 5.62 -4.78
C ASP A 50 -5.42 6.02 -3.36
N ALA A 51 -5.89 7.20 -2.91
CA ALA A 51 -5.53 7.83 -1.65
C ALA A 51 -5.92 7.02 -0.39
N LEU A 52 -6.91 6.13 -0.46
CA LEU A 52 -7.25 5.24 0.65
C LEU A 52 -6.10 4.26 0.91
N TYR A 53 -5.49 3.73 -0.15
CA TYR A 53 -4.43 2.74 -0.06
C TYR A 53 -3.05 3.37 0.15
N GLY A 54 -2.77 4.54 -0.45
CA GLY A 54 -1.48 5.19 -0.20
C GLY A 54 -1.32 5.74 1.22
N SER A 55 -2.42 5.98 1.93
CA SER A 55 -2.38 6.26 3.37
C SER A 55 -2.08 5.03 4.23
N ASP A 56 -2.16 3.80 3.71
CA ASP A 56 -1.71 2.60 4.42
C ASP A 56 -0.19 2.50 4.38
N SER A 57 0.46 2.78 5.51
CA SER A 57 1.91 2.64 5.62
C SER A 57 2.36 1.19 5.45
N LYS A 58 1.56 0.20 5.86
CA LYS A 58 1.94 -1.21 5.76
C LYS A 58 2.06 -1.66 4.31
N LEU A 59 1.13 -1.24 3.44
CA LEU A 59 1.22 -1.48 2.01
C LEU A 59 2.50 -0.89 1.40
N ARG A 60 2.86 0.36 1.74
CA ARG A 60 4.08 1.00 1.21
C ARG A 60 5.35 0.26 1.63
N HIS A 61 5.52 -0.02 2.93
CA HIS A 61 6.69 -0.77 3.42
C HIS A 61 6.78 -2.17 2.80
N MET A 62 5.64 -2.83 2.58
CA MET A 62 5.56 -4.15 1.94
C MET A 62 6.08 -4.12 0.50
N LEU A 63 5.71 -3.09 -0.27
CA LEU A 63 6.17 -2.90 -1.66
C LEU A 63 7.66 -2.49 -1.71
N GLU A 64 8.09 -1.60 -0.82
CA GLU A 64 9.50 -1.18 -0.68
C GLU A 64 10.42 -2.38 -0.37
N ALA A 65 10.01 -3.23 0.59
CA ALA A 65 10.77 -4.42 0.97
C ALA A 65 10.94 -5.42 -0.19
N ARG A 66 9.96 -5.48 -1.09
CA ARG A 66 9.99 -6.30 -2.32
C ARG A 66 10.70 -5.61 -3.49
N ARG A 67 11.12 -4.35 -3.33
CA ARG A 67 11.58 -3.46 -4.42
C ARG A 67 10.56 -3.35 -5.57
N GLN A 68 9.28 -3.54 -5.27
CA GLN A 68 8.20 -3.40 -6.24
C GLN A 68 7.95 -1.90 -6.47
N ALA A 69 8.06 -1.44 -7.72
CA ALA A 69 7.77 -0.06 -8.05
C ALA A 69 6.26 0.24 -7.86
N TYR A 70 5.95 1.44 -7.36
CA TYR A 70 4.58 1.85 -7.11
C TYR A 70 4.33 3.34 -7.28
N VAL A 71 3.07 3.67 -7.55
CA VAL A 71 2.54 5.03 -7.49
C VAL A 71 1.23 4.98 -6.71
N LEU A 72 1.27 5.47 -5.48
CA LEU A 72 0.10 5.54 -4.62
C LEU A 72 -0.26 7.01 -4.38
N ALA A 73 -1.51 7.37 -4.66
CA ALA A 73 -2.02 8.67 -4.24
C ALA A 73 -2.07 8.73 -2.71
N VAL A 74 -1.90 9.91 -2.12
CA VAL A 74 -2.09 10.12 -0.67
C VAL A 74 -3.15 11.19 -0.41
N ARG A 75 -3.79 11.10 0.77
CA ARG A 75 -4.72 12.14 1.22
C ARG A 75 -4.02 13.48 1.38
N SER A 76 -4.79 14.55 1.27
CA SER A 76 -4.27 15.92 1.36
C SER A 76 -3.69 16.30 2.71
N ASN A 77 -4.09 15.58 3.76
CA ASN A 77 -3.61 15.73 5.13
C ASN A 77 -2.56 14.68 5.53
N HIS A 78 -1.99 13.97 4.55
CA HIS A 78 -0.99 12.94 4.82
C HIS A 78 0.34 13.58 5.23
N CYS A 79 0.85 13.23 6.42
CA CYS A 79 2.12 13.77 6.91
C CYS A 79 3.30 13.14 6.15
N LEU A 80 4.10 13.99 5.51
CA LEU A 80 5.34 13.60 4.86
C LEU A 80 6.53 13.94 5.76
N ARG A 81 7.41 12.96 5.97
CA ARG A 81 8.72 13.18 6.57
C ARG A 81 9.71 13.38 5.43
N MET A 82 10.23 14.60 5.31
CA MET A 82 11.32 14.88 4.37
C MET A 82 12.62 14.70 5.13
N VAL A 83 13.44 13.73 4.69
CA VAL A 83 14.81 13.59 5.16
C VAL A 83 15.66 14.53 4.31
N LYS A 84 16.34 15.48 4.96
CA LYS A 84 17.37 16.30 4.34
C LYS A 84 18.72 15.81 4.83
N GLU A 85 19.61 15.47 3.92
CA GLU A 85 21.02 15.25 4.22
C GLU A 85 21.77 16.57 4.05
N HIS A 86 22.46 17.01 5.10
CA HIS A 86 23.37 18.14 5.05
C HIS A 86 24.68 17.71 5.71
N GLU A 87 25.79 17.76 4.95
CA GLU A 87 27.15 17.42 5.42
C GLU A 87 27.23 16.10 6.23
N GLY A 88 26.71 15.01 5.67
CA GLY A 88 26.81 13.68 6.29
C GLY A 88 25.94 13.47 7.55
N ARG A 89 25.12 14.44 7.94
CA ARG A 89 24.08 14.30 8.97
C ARG A 89 22.69 14.31 8.33
N SER A 90 21.94 13.24 8.57
CA SER A 90 20.54 13.12 8.16
C SER A 90 19.63 13.80 9.19
N TYR A 91 18.94 14.86 8.79
CA TYR A 91 17.91 15.52 9.59
C TYR A 91 16.53 15.18 9.03
N ALA A 92 15.70 14.51 9.83
CA ALA A 92 14.31 14.28 9.51
C ALA A 92 13.46 15.45 10.04
N SER A 93 12.93 16.28 9.15
CA SER A 93 11.90 17.25 9.53
C SER A 93 10.53 16.69 9.15
N VAL A 94 9.65 16.54 10.14
CA VAL A 94 8.22 16.28 9.89
C VAL A 94 7.58 17.64 9.70
N ARG A 95 7.24 17.97 8.46
CA ARG A 95 6.44 19.17 8.14
C ARG A 95 5.07 18.70 7.67
N SER A 96 4.02 19.20 8.31
CA SER A 96 2.66 19.00 7.85
C SER A 96 2.43 19.92 6.64
N TRP A 97 2.52 19.35 5.44
CA TRP A 97 2.17 20.04 4.21
C TRP A 97 0.76 19.64 3.81
N ARG A 98 -0.07 20.62 3.43
CA ARG A 98 -1.35 20.35 2.78
C ARG A 98 -1.06 19.99 1.33
N VAL A 99 -0.97 18.70 1.02
CA VAL A 99 -0.80 18.23 -0.36
C VAL A 99 -2.15 18.34 -1.07
N HIS A 100 -2.23 19.01 -2.23
CA HIS A 100 -3.39 18.86 -3.12
C HIS A 100 -3.14 17.59 -3.94
N VAL A 101 -3.49 16.43 -3.36
CA VAL A 101 -3.29 15.08 -3.93
C VAL A 101 -1.83 14.82 -4.36
N GLY A 102 -1.00 14.37 -3.42
CA GLY A 102 0.39 14.01 -3.70
C GLY A 102 0.52 12.56 -4.20
N PHE A 103 1.48 12.31 -5.09
CA PHE A 103 1.90 10.96 -5.44
C PHE A 103 3.17 10.60 -4.66
N CYS A 104 3.19 9.46 -3.97
CA CYS A 104 4.41 8.89 -3.42
C CYS A 104 5.02 7.94 -4.45
N ARG A 105 6.20 8.29 -4.98
CA ARG A 105 6.98 7.45 -5.90
C ARG A 105 8.14 6.85 -5.12
N PHE A 106 8.20 5.53 -5.06
CA PHE A 106 9.43 4.82 -4.75
C PHE A 106 9.97 4.23 -6.04
N MET A 107 11.23 4.53 -6.34
CA MET A 107 11.94 4.00 -7.49
C MET A 107 13.24 3.39 -6.97
N PRO A 108 13.47 2.08 -7.14
CA PRO A 108 14.75 1.50 -6.77
C PRO A 108 15.87 2.20 -7.57
N MET A 109 16.88 2.70 -6.87
CA MET A 109 18.08 3.24 -7.51
C MET A 109 18.88 2.08 -8.13
N GLY A 110 18.90 2.01 -9.46
CA GLY A 110 19.54 0.95 -10.26
C GLY A 110 18.55 -0.20 -10.51
N GLU A 111 17.99 -0.37 -11.70
CA GLU A 111 18.70 -0.69 -12.94
C GLU A 111 18.41 0.32 -14.06
N ARG A 112 19.46 1.02 -14.50
CA ARG A 112 19.52 1.56 -15.87
C ARG A 112 20.03 0.41 -16.74
N GLY A 113 19.15 -0.25 -17.50
CA GLY A 113 19.57 -1.29 -18.43
C GLY A 113 18.41 -2.01 -19.11
N LEU A 114 17.98 -1.46 -20.26
CA LEU A 114 17.53 -2.18 -21.46
C LEU A 114 16.58 -3.39 -21.28
N LEU A 115 15.27 -3.13 -21.35
CA LEU A 115 14.31 -3.50 -22.43
C LEU A 115 12.88 -3.51 -21.89
#